data_AF-A0A7S2R0D8-F1
#
_entry.id   AF-A0A7S2R0D8-F1
#
_cell.length_a   1.000
_cell.length_b   1.000
_cell.length_c   1.000
_cell.angle_alpha   90.00
_cell.angle_beta   90.00
_cell.angle_gamma   90.00
#
_symmetry.space_group_name_H-M   'P 1'
#
loop_
_entity.id
_entity.type
_entity.pdbx_description
1 polymer ?
#
loop_
_entity_poly.entity_id
_entity_poly.type
_entity_poly.pdbx_seq_one_letter_code
_entity_poly.pdbx_strand_id
1 'polypeptide(L)'
;KVTRVKYQAAFTGQNNDIVVSIFSGSCDILYCWNYTKVSGYNGDSAIHEFIAEAGTTYNTLLSRAPSRIKNDFHLTLSEYDIPHNDKCENALSVNTSLPVSLSGNMIGALPDFSFDTCGVSSSSRGVWHSLVGSGKVTRVEYQIDTGGSYHFYDLSIFMGSCDNLF
;
A
#
# COMPACT_ATOMS: atom_id res chain seq x y z
N LYS A 1 9.51 -11.77 11.38
CA LYS A 1 9.53 -10.51 10.60
C LYS A 1 8.19 -10.45 9.88
N VAL A 2 7.43 -9.38 10.06
CA VAL A 2 6.13 -9.19 9.40
C VAL A 2 6.42 -8.43 8.13
N THR A 3 6.07 -8.99 6.97
CA THR A 3 6.37 -8.36 5.70
C THR A 3 5.14 -8.25 4.82
N ARG A 4 5.03 -7.13 4.12
CA ARG A 4 3.93 -6.89 3.20
C ARG A 4 4.30 -7.40 1.82
N VAL A 5 3.45 -8.23 1.24
CA VAL A 5 3.67 -8.79 -0.10
C VAL A 5 2.70 -8.15 -1.07
N LYS A 6 3.20 -7.73 -2.23
CA LYS A 6 2.44 -7.22 -3.36
C LYS A 6 2.50 -8.22 -4.52
N TYR A 7 1.33 -8.57 -5.02
CA TYR A 7 1.16 -9.33 -6.26
C TYR A 7 0.64 -8.37 -7.31
N GLN A 8 1.30 -8.31 -8.46
CA GLN A 8 0.86 -7.53 -9.59
C GLN A 8 0.88 -8.39 -10.85
N ALA A 9 -0.29 -8.57 -11.46
CA ALA A 9 -0.41 -9.22 -12.75
C ALA A 9 -0.85 -8.22 -13.81
N ALA A 10 -0.08 -8.10 -14.90
CA ALA A 10 -0.36 -7.22 -16.04
C ALA A 10 -0.50 -8.05 -17.33
N PHE A 11 -1.35 -7.58 -18.24
CA PHE A 11 -1.76 -8.33 -19.42
C PHE A 11 -1.70 -7.53 -20.71
N THR A 12 -1.45 -8.26 -21.79
CA THR A 12 -1.53 -7.78 -23.17
C THR A 12 -2.62 -8.57 -23.91
N GLY A 13 -3.61 -7.87 -24.46
CA GLY A 13 -4.78 -8.41 -25.18
C GLY A 13 -6.08 -7.63 -24.89
N GLN A 14 -7.17 -7.99 -25.59
CA GLN A 14 -8.51 -7.45 -25.32
C GLN A 14 -9.31 -8.31 -24.32
N ASN A 15 -10.03 -7.62 -23.43
CA ASN A 15 -11.13 -8.08 -22.58
C ASN A 15 -10.88 -9.41 -21.85
N ASN A 16 -10.10 -9.36 -20.77
CA ASN A 16 -9.88 -10.51 -19.91
C ASN A 16 -10.34 -10.19 -18.49
N ASP A 17 -11.38 -10.89 -18.04
CA ASP A 17 -11.63 -11.05 -16.61
C ASP A 17 -10.50 -11.89 -16.03
N ILE A 18 -9.51 -11.22 -15.44
CA ILE A 18 -8.42 -11.88 -14.74
C ILE A 18 -8.69 -11.85 -13.25
N VAL A 19 -8.39 -12.96 -12.60
CA VAL A 19 -8.42 -13.08 -11.15
C VAL A 19 -7.04 -13.50 -10.67
N VAL A 20 -6.47 -12.72 -9.74
CA VAL A 20 -5.35 -13.15 -8.89
C VAL A 20 -5.96 -13.62 -7.59
N SER A 21 -5.87 -14.93 -7.32
CA SER A 21 -6.33 -15.53 -6.07
C SER A 21 -5.14 -15.96 -5.22
N ILE A 22 -5.25 -15.78 -3.91
CA ILE A 22 -4.22 -16.10 -2.93
C ILE A 22 -4.80 -17.10 -1.95
N PHE A 23 -4.09 -18.21 -1.80
CA PHE A 23 -4.46 -19.31 -0.94
C PHE A 23 -3.40 -19.51 0.13
N SER A 24 -3.81 -19.90 1.33
CA SER A 24 -2.94 -20.46 2.36
C SER A 24 -3.13 -21.98 2.47
N GLY A 25 -2.16 -22.66 3.07
CA GLY A 25 -2.18 -24.12 3.24
C GLY A 25 -1.35 -24.87 2.19
N SER A 26 -1.54 -26.19 2.12
CA SER A 26 -0.84 -27.07 1.18
C SER A 26 -1.71 -27.36 -0.05
N CYS A 27 -1.11 -27.95 -1.10
CA CYS A 27 -1.87 -28.35 -2.29
C CYS A 27 -3.00 -29.35 -2.00
N ASP A 28 -2.92 -30.09 -0.88
CA ASP A 28 -3.95 -31.04 -0.45
C ASP A 28 -5.16 -30.32 0.16
N ILE A 29 -4.93 -29.17 0.81
CA ILE A 29 -5.97 -28.35 1.44
C ILE A 29 -5.60 -26.87 1.31
N LEU A 30 -6.22 -26.21 0.32
CA LEU A 30 -6.07 -24.78 0.08
C LEU A 30 -7.24 -24.00 0.68
N TYR A 31 -6.94 -22.99 1.48
CA TYR A 31 -7.91 -22.03 2.00
C TYR A 31 -7.81 -20.74 1.20
N CYS A 32 -8.91 -20.31 0.58
CA CYS A 32 -8.95 -19.02 -0.13
C CYS A 32 -8.79 -17.90 0.90
N TRP A 33 -7.65 -17.21 0.84
CA TRP A 33 -7.32 -16.11 1.74
C TRP A 33 -7.84 -14.79 1.19
N ASN A 34 -7.61 -14.54 -0.10
CA ASN A 34 -8.07 -13.33 -0.77
C ASN A 34 -8.03 -13.48 -2.29
N TYR A 35 -8.68 -12.57 -3.02
CA TYR A 35 -8.53 -12.46 -4.46
C TYR A 35 -8.81 -11.03 -4.95
N THR A 36 -8.15 -10.64 -6.04
CA THR A 36 -8.46 -9.41 -6.79
C THR A 36 -8.88 -9.80 -8.20
N LYS A 37 -10.03 -9.29 -8.64
CA LYS A 37 -10.49 -9.39 -10.04
C LYS A 37 -10.27 -8.06 -10.73
N VAL A 38 -9.72 -8.09 -11.94
CA VAL A 38 -9.65 -6.95 -12.84
C VAL A 38 -10.33 -7.31 -14.15
N SER A 39 -11.29 -6.47 -14.54
CA SER A 39 -11.98 -6.51 -15.82
C SER A 39 -11.54 -5.28 -16.61
N GLY A 40 -10.72 -5.45 -17.65
CA GLY A 40 -10.04 -4.30 -18.22
C GLY A 40 -9.36 -4.51 -19.57
N TYR A 41 -8.76 -3.43 -20.06
CA TYR A 41 -7.99 -3.35 -21.31
C TYR A 41 -6.48 -3.45 -21.04
N ASN A 42 -5.67 -3.44 -22.11
CA ASN A 42 -4.21 -3.39 -22.03
C ASN A 42 -3.70 -2.39 -20.99
N GLY A 43 -2.87 -2.87 -20.06
CA GLY A 43 -2.24 -2.05 -19.02
C GLY A 43 -2.92 -2.09 -17.66
N ASP A 44 -4.14 -2.62 -17.56
CA ASP A 44 -4.76 -2.84 -16.26
C ASP A 44 -4.01 -3.92 -15.46
N SER A 45 -3.83 -3.67 -14.16
CA SER A 45 -3.08 -4.54 -13.26
C SER A 45 -3.97 -5.04 -12.12
N ALA A 46 -4.05 -6.36 -11.95
CA ALA A 46 -4.59 -6.94 -10.73
C ALA A 46 -3.53 -6.83 -9.64
N ILE A 47 -3.76 -5.91 -8.70
CA ILE A 47 -2.88 -5.68 -7.55
C ILE A 47 -3.55 -6.21 -6.30
N HIS A 48 -2.82 -7.01 -5.53
CA HIS A 48 -3.23 -7.42 -4.19
C HIS A 48 -2.08 -7.29 -3.23
N GLU A 49 -2.36 -6.80 -2.02
CA GLU A 49 -1.36 -6.61 -0.98
C GLU A 49 -1.87 -7.07 0.37
N PHE A 50 -1.06 -7.85 1.08
CA PHE A 50 -1.39 -8.34 2.42
C PHE A 50 -0.13 -8.51 3.26
N ILE A 51 -0.35 -8.70 4.55
CA ILE A 51 0.70 -9.02 5.51
C ILE A 51 0.89 -10.55 5.52
N ALA A 52 2.05 -11.02 5.07
CA ALA A 52 2.38 -12.43 5.09
C ALA A 52 2.94 -12.84 6.46
N GLU A 53 2.47 -13.98 6.97
CA GLU A 53 3.00 -14.57 8.18
C GLU A 53 4.34 -15.27 7.92
N ALA A 54 5.29 -15.08 8.83
CA ALA A 54 6.61 -15.66 8.71
C ALA A 54 6.54 -17.20 8.76
N GLY A 55 7.09 -17.86 7.74
CA GLY A 55 7.09 -19.32 7.63
C GLY A 55 5.81 -19.92 7.04
N THR A 56 4.79 -19.11 6.75
CA THR A 56 3.55 -19.55 6.11
C THR A 56 3.72 -19.56 4.58
N THR A 57 3.36 -20.67 3.93
CA THR A 57 3.33 -20.75 2.46
C THR A 57 2.03 -20.16 1.92
N TYR A 58 2.15 -19.22 1.00
CA TYR A 58 1.04 -18.68 0.23
C TYR A 58 1.15 -19.12 -1.23
N ASN A 59 0.08 -19.72 -1.75
CA ASN A 59 -0.01 -20.16 -3.14
C ASN A 59 -0.84 -19.15 -3.93
N THR A 60 -0.36 -18.74 -5.11
CA THR A 60 -1.06 -17.77 -5.94
C THR A 60 -1.55 -18.42 -7.22
N LEU A 61 -2.82 -18.21 -7.55
CA LEU A 61 -3.42 -18.65 -8.80
C LEU A 61 -3.78 -17.43 -9.65
N LEU A 62 -3.18 -17.36 -10.83
CA LEU A 62 -3.60 -16.45 -11.89
C LEU A 62 -4.59 -17.20 -12.79
N SER A 63 -5.84 -16.76 -12.83
CA SER A 63 -6.90 -17.42 -13.58
C SER A 63 -7.71 -16.45 -14.43
N ARG A 64 -8.46 -17.00 -15.39
CA ARG A 64 -9.39 -16.27 -16.25
C ARG A 64 -10.55 -17.16 -16.68
N ALA A 65 -11.61 -16.54 -17.18
CA ALA A 65 -12.70 -17.27 -17.83
C ALA A 65 -12.20 -18.05 -19.08
N PRO A 66 -12.83 -19.17 -19.46
CA PRO A 66 -12.46 -19.94 -20.63
C PRO A 66 -12.43 -19.08 -21.91
N SER A 67 -11.29 -19.08 -22.61
CA SER A 67 -11.10 -18.29 -23.83
C SER A 67 -10.12 -18.98 -24.77
N ARG A 68 -10.33 -18.85 -26.08
CA ARG A 68 -9.43 -19.33 -27.13
C ARG A 68 -8.32 -18.34 -27.47
N ILE A 69 -8.36 -17.14 -26.90
CA ILE A 69 -7.36 -16.10 -27.14
C ILE A 69 -6.12 -16.42 -26.32
N LYS A 70 -4.96 -16.49 -26.96
CA LYS A 70 -3.67 -16.61 -26.28
C LYS A 70 -3.20 -15.20 -25.90
N ASN A 71 -3.03 -14.96 -24.60
CA ASN A 71 -2.47 -13.74 -24.06
C ASN A 71 -1.25 -14.10 -23.21
N ASP A 72 -0.21 -13.29 -23.30
CA ASP A 72 0.94 -13.40 -22.40
C ASP A 72 0.63 -12.63 -21.10
N PHE A 73 1.29 -13.01 -20.02
CA PHE A 73 1.14 -12.36 -18.72
C PHE A 73 2.51 -12.08 -18.09
N HIS A 74 2.57 -11.02 -17.32
CA HIS A 74 3.69 -10.74 -16.42
C HIS A 74 3.17 -10.75 -14.99
N LEU A 75 3.76 -11.58 -14.13
CA LEU A 75 3.46 -11.65 -12.72
C LEU A 75 4.70 -11.18 -11.93
N THR A 76 4.52 -10.13 -11.15
CA THR A 76 5.55 -9.60 -10.25
C THR A 76 5.11 -9.83 -8.81
N LEU A 77 6.03 -10.39 -8.02
CA LEU A 77 5.89 -10.54 -6.58
C LEU A 77 6.95 -9.66 -5.93
N SER A 78 6.51 -8.77 -5.05
CA SER A 78 7.41 -7.89 -4.30
C SER A 78 7.13 -8.00 -2.82
N GLU A 79 8.17 -7.91 -2.02
CA GLU A 79 8.09 -7.91 -0.56
C GLU A 79 8.65 -6.59 -0.03
N TYR A 80 7.95 -5.99 0.94
CA TYR A 80 8.29 -4.68 1.50
C TYR A 80 8.21 -4.69 3.02
N ASP A 81 9.24 -4.13 3.65
CA ASP A 81 9.23 -3.90 5.09
C ASP A 81 8.21 -2.82 5.44
N ILE A 82 7.52 -3.00 6.58
CA ILE A 82 6.65 -1.96 7.13
C ILE A 82 7.56 -0.80 7.59
N PRO A 83 7.31 0.45 7.15
CA PRO A 83 8.09 1.61 7.58
C PRO A 83 8.10 1.74 9.10
N HIS A 84 9.23 2.19 9.67
CA HIS A 84 9.33 2.33 11.13
C HIS A 84 8.29 3.32 11.70
N ASN A 85 8.04 4.40 10.98
CA ASN A 85 7.05 5.43 11.30
C ASN A 85 5.69 5.18 10.65
N ASP A 86 5.31 3.91 10.44
CA ASP A 86 3.98 3.53 9.96
C ASP A 86 2.88 3.89 10.97
N LYS A 87 3.20 3.90 12.26
CA LYS A 87 2.26 4.23 13.34
C LYS A 87 2.58 5.55 13.99
N CYS A 88 1.53 6.26 14.42
CA CYS A 88 1.64 7.56 15.09
C CYS A 88 2.58 7.50 16.30
N GLU A 89 2.55 6.43 17.08
CA GLU A 89 3.39 6.25 18.28
C GLU A 89 4.89 6.23 17.94
N ASN A 90 5.21 5.85 16.69
CA ASN A 90 6.57 5.81 16.15
C ASN A 90 6.84 6.95 15.16
N ALA A 91 6.05 8.04 15.22
CA ALA A 91 6.22 9.19 14.35
C ALA A 91 7.67 9.68 14.35
N LEU A 92 8.25 9.85 13.15
CA LEU A 92 9.61 10.34 13.03
C LEU A 92 9.68 11.77 13.54
N SER A 93 10.40 11.94 14.65
CA SER A 93 10.46 13.22 15.34
C SER A 93 11.38 14.20 14.60
N VAL A 94 10.79 15.30 14.16
CA VAL A 94 11.45 16.42 13.49
C VAL A 94 12.04 17.34 14.55
N ASN A 95 13.10 16.86 15.21
CA ASN A 95 13.79 17.55 16.32
C ASN A 95 14.86 18.55 15.87
N THR A 96 14.88 18.93 14.60
CA THR A 96 15.90 19.80 14.02
C THR A 96 15.47 21.26 13.99
N SER A 97 16.44 22.18 14.02
CA SER A 97 16.19 23.59 13.76
C SER A 97 15.64 23.76 12.36
N LEU A 98 14.41 24.26 12.23
CA LEU A 98 13.79 24.55 10.94
C LEU A 98 14.60 25.63 10.19
N PRO A 99 14.71 25.55 8.84
CA PRO A 99 14.05 24.58 7.96
C PRO A 99 14.74 23.21 7.93
N VAL A 100 13.95 22.17 7.64
CA VAL A 100 14.43 20.80 7.45
C VAL A 100 13.77 20.19 6.21
N SER A 101 14.52 19.36 5.50
CA SER A 101 14.02 18.53 4.41
C SER A 101 14.22 17.07 4.77
N LEU A 102 13.18 16.27 4.59
CA LEU A 102 13.17 14.84 4.85
C LEU A 102 12.83 14.12 3.54
N SER A 103 13.49 13.00 3.30
CA SER A 103 13.16 12.09 2.20
C SER A 103 12.70 10.75 2.76
N GLY A 104 11.81 10.10 2.03
CA GLY A 104 11.23 8.83 2.43
C GLY A 104 10.34 8.26 1.34
N ASN A 105 9.77 7.09 1.61
CA ASN A 105 8.75 6.47 0.77
C ASN A 105 7.67 5.87 1.68
N MET A 106 6.48 5.64 1.11
CA MET A 106 5.33 5.08 1.80
C MET A 106 5.08 3.60 1.41
N ILE A 107 6.03 2.99 0.68
CA ILE A 107 5.88 1.60 0.24
C ILE A 107 5.93 0.72 1.49
N GLY A 108 5.00 -0.23 1.59
CA GLY A 108 4.85 -1.09 2.76
C GLY A 108 3.93 -0.54 3.85
N ALA A 109 3.59 0.76 3.84
CA ALA A 109 2.77 1.39 4.88
C ALA A 109 1.34 0.84 4.95
N LEU A 110 0.79 0.70 6.14
CA LEU A 110 -0.53 0.15 6.40
C LEU A 110 -1.55 1.28 6.64
N PRO A 111 -2.86 0.99 6.51
CA PRO A 111 -3.87 1.94 6.94
C PRO A 111 -3.83 2.14 8.46
N ASP A 112 -4.01 3.40 8.89
CA ASP A 112 -3.97 3.79 10.30
C ASP A 112 -5.35 3.97 10.92
N PHE A 113 -6.36 4.26 10.11
CA PHE A 113 -7.71 4.56 10.57
C PHE A 113 -8.71 3.53 10.08
N SER A 114 -9.72 3.25 10.91
CA SER A 114 -10.84 2.38 10.54
C SER A 114 -11.96 3.12 9.81
N PHE A 115 -11.95 4.47 9.85
CA PHE A 115 -12.89 5.36 9.19
C PHE A 115 -12.17 6.63 8.71
N ASP A 116 -12.78 7.35 7.79
CA ASP A 116 -12.19 8.57 7.23
C ASP A 116 -12.01 9.64 8.33
N THR A 117 -10.79 10.13 8.49
CA THR A 117 -10.38 11.00 9.60
C THR A 117 -9.50 12.14 9.08
N CYS A 118 -9.90 13.40 9.30
CA CYS A 118 -9.15 14.60 8.87
C CYS A 118 -8.67 14.54 7.41
N GLY A 119 -9.57 14.18 6.49
CA GLY A 119 -9.25 14.05 5.06
C GLY A 119 -8.45 12.80 4.68
N VAL A 120 -8.04 11.97 5.65
CA VAL A 120 -7.41 10.67 5.40
C VAL A 120 -8.49 9.60 5.27
N SER A 121 -8.52 8.88 4.15
CA SER A 121 -9.43 7.72 4.00
C SER A 121 -9.00 6.56 4.91
N SER A 122 -9.98 5.78 5.39
CA SER A 122 -9.75 4.49 6.07
C SER A 122 -8.89 3.48 5.28
N SER A 123 -8.74 3.67 3.98
CA SER A 123 -7.89 2.84 3.12
C SER A 123 -6.55 3.49 2.76
N SER A 124 -6.38 4.78 3.06
CA SER A 124 -5.13 5.53 2.83
C SER A 124 -4.02 4.97 3.71
N ARG A 125 -2.80 5.07 3.21
CA ARG A 125 -1.58 4.55 3.84
C ARG A 125 -0.56 5.65 3.84
N GLY A 126 0.17 5.81 4.92
CA GLY A 126 1.06 6.94 5.09
C GLY A 126 2.16 6.67 6.09
N VAL A 127 2.96 7.71 6.33
CA VAL A 127 4.04 7.67 7.31
C VAL A 127 3.94 8.90 8.20
N TRP A 128 4.24 8.72 9.49
CA TRP A 128 4.05 9.73 10.51
C TRP A 128 5.32 10.54 10.77
N HIS A 129 5.14 11.84 10.93
CA HIS A 129 6.18 12.78 11.37
C HIS A 129 5.61 13.65 12.49
N SER A 130 6.43 13.96 13.49
CA SER A 130 6.02 14.82 14.61
C SER A 130 6.91 16.04 14.74
N LEU A 131 6.33 17.19 15.04
CA LEU A 131 7.06 18.45 15.23
C LEU A 131 6.52 19.15 16.48
N VAL A 132 7.42 19.66 17.32
CA VAL A 132 7.04 20.54 18.43
C VAL A 132 6.93 21.97 17.92
N GLY A 133 5.75 22.56 18.01
CA GLY A 133 5.51 23.94 17.60
C GLY A 133 6.31 24.95 18.44
N SER A 134 6.89 25.96 17.78
CA SER A 134 7.69 27.01 18.42
C SER A 134 6.94 28.34 18.64
N GLY A 135 5.62 28.36 18.42
CA GLY A 135 4.80 29.58 18.46
C GLY A 135 5.00 30.51 17.25
N LYS A 136 5.70 30.05 16.21
CA LYS A 136 5.90 30.76 14.94
C LYS A 136 5.09 30.13 13.82
N VAL A 137 4.85 30.89 12.75
CA VAL A 137 4.24 30.37 11.53
C VAL A 137 5.12 29.22 11.00
N THR A 138 4.52 28.04 10.88
CA THR A 138 5.16 26.84 10.36
C THR A 138 4.50 26.47 9.04
N ARG A 139 5.31 26.32 7.99
CA ARG A 139 4.88 25.86 6.66
C ARG A 139 5.31 24.41 6.50
N VAL A 140 4.37 23.53 6.20
CA VAL A 140 4.63 22.13 5.86
C VAL A 140 4.28 21.95 4.40
N GLU A 141 5.22 21.43 3.62
CA GLU A 141 5.03 21.17 2.20
C GLU A 141 5.56 19.77 1.89
N TYR A 142 4.95 19.15 0.90
CA TYR A 142 5.45 17.90 0.36
C TYR A 142 5.69 18.06 -1.14
N GLN A 143 6.69 17.35 -1.65
CA GLN A 143 6.91 17.16 -3.06
C GLN A 143 7.02 15.67 -3.30
N ILE A 144 6.29 15.17 -4.31
CA ILE A 144 6.34 13.77 -4.69
C ILE A 144 6.85 13.68 -6.12
N ASP A 145 7.89 12.89 -6.30
CA ASP A 145 8.29 12.44 -7.62
C ASP A 145 7.37 11.29 -8.05
N THR A 146 6.45 11.57 -8.96
CA THR A 146 5.51 10.56 -9.45
C THR A 146 6.01 9.84 -10.68
N GLY A 147 7.18 10.19 -11.22
CA GLY A 147 7.67 9.62 -12.49
C GLY A 147 6.68 9.78 -13.66
N GLY A 148 5.79 10.77 -13.60
CA GLY A 148 4.73 10.99 -14.59
C GLY A 148 3.40 10.26 -14.35
N SER A 149 3.27 9.52 -13.25
CA SER A 149 2.00 8.87 -12.86
C SER A 149 1.10 9.82 -12.07
N TYR A 150 -0.22 9.70 -12.26
CA TYR A 150 -1.20 10.43 -11.45
C TYR A 150 -1.57 9.60 -10.22
N HIS A 151 -1.21 10.10 -9.05
CA HIS A 151 -1.60 9.54 -7.77
C HIS A 151 -2.13 10.67 -6.89
N PHE A 152 -3.19 10.39 -6.14
CA PHE A 152 -3.71 11.30 -5.13
C PHE A 152 -2.90 11.12 -3.85
N TYR A 153 -2.37 12.22 -3.35
CA TYR A 153 -1.63 12.25 -2.09
C TYR A 153 -2.21 13.35 -1.23
N ASP A 154 -2.46 13.02 0.02
CA ASP A 154 -3.01 13.94 0.99
C ASP A 154 -1.98 14.21 2.08
N LEU A 155 -1.88 15.47 2.50
CA LEU A 155 -1.14 15.88 3.68
C LEU A 155 -2.15 16.34 4.72
N SER A 156 -2.27 15.56 5.79
CA SER A 156 -3.10 15.90 6.95
C SER A 156 -2.20 16.27 8.12
N ILE A 157 -2.65 17.26 8.90
CA ILE A 157 -1.97 17.72 10.11
C ILE A 157 -2.90 17.43 11.28
N PHE A 158 -2.37 16.73 12.27
CA PHE A 158 -3.09 16.37 13.49
C PHE A 158 -2.43 17.02 14.70
N MET A 159 -3.23 17.25 15.73
CA MET A 159 -2.78 17.61 17.08
C MET A 159 -3.28 16.58 18.10
N GLY A 160 -2.66 16.56 19.28
CA GLY A 160 -3.02 15.65 20.36
C GLY A 160 -2.10 14.44 20.50
N SER A 161 -2.57 13.43 21.22
CA SER A 161 -1.90 12.13 21.37
C SER A 161 -2.42 11.15 20.31
N CYS A 162 -1.68 10.07 20.03
CA CYS A 162 -2.09 9.06 19.05
C CYS A 162 -3.45 8.41 19.38
N ASP A 163 -3.80 8.32 20.66
CA ASP A 163 -5.13 7.84 21.10
C ASP A 163 -6.26 8.87 20.93
N ASN A 164 -5.94 10.14 20.66
CA ASN A 164 -6.91 11.23 20.55
C ASN A 164 -6.40 12.33 19.61
N LEU A 165 -6.24 11.98 18.34
CA LEU A 165 -5.86 12.90 17.27
C LEU A 165 -7.06 13.73 16.82
N PHE A 166 -6.86 15.03 16.62
CA PHE A 166 -7.87 15.95 16.09
C PHE A 166 -7.25 17.07 15.25
#